data_AF-A0A9X4AVE1-F1
#
_entry.id   AF-A0A9X4AVE1-F1
#
_cell.length_a   1.000
_cell.length_b   1.000
_cell.length_c   1.000
_cell.angle_alpha   90.00
_cell.angle_beta   90.00
_cell.angle_gamma   90.00
#
_symmetry.space_group_name_H-M   'P 1'
#
loop_
_entity.id
_entity.type
_entity.pdbx_description
1 polymer ?
#
loop_
_entity_poly.entity_id
_entity_poly.type
_entity_poly.pdbx_seq_one_letter_code
_entity_poly.pdbx_strand_id
1 'polypeptide(L)'
;MQIRSFKLRVADRHVRVVPKTDAEGCPFAGPGVDLRGERAEQALTAARPVFEALASFEPGVVIRSLSFDFDRERLLATLEPTTPESDPRPRVVRIDGGPALRTLLPLAAALATSLAELAKPVLAERPKDHVEA
;
A
#
# COMPACT_ATOMS: atom_id res chain seq x y z
N MET A 1 5.81 3.63 15.13
CA MET A 1 4.67 3.25 14.27
C MET A 1 5.08 2.23 13.23
N GLN A 2 4.54 1.01 13.31
CA GLN A 2 4.66 -0.01 12.27
C GLN A 2 3.39 -0.04 11.41
N ILE A 3 3.51 -0.43 10.14
CA ILE A 3 2.36 -0.61 9.25
C ILE A 3 1.93 -2.08 9.23
N ARG A 4 0.64 -2.34 9.46
CA ARG A 4 0.03 -3.67 9.32
C ARG A 4 -0.27 -3.99 7.86
N SER A 5 -0.86 -3.03 7.16
CA SER A 5 -1.20 -3.17 5.76
C SER A 5 -1.30 -1.82 5.07
N PHE A 6 -1.16 -1.80 3.75
CA PHE A 6 -1.43 -0.62 2.94
C PHE A 6 -2.13 -0.98 1.63
N LYS A 7 -2.80 0.00 1.02
CA LYS A 7 -3.34 -0.08 -0.33
C LYS A 7 -3.05 1.21 -1.09
N LEU A 8 -2.31 1.09 -2.18
CA LEU A 8 -2.05 2.14 -3.15
C LEU A 8 -3.07 2.02 -4.29
N ARG A 9 -3.86 3.06 -4.53
CA ARG A 9 -4.74 3.19 -5.70
C ARG A 9 -4.09 4.22 -6.61
N VAL A 10 -3.35 3.74 -7.60
CA VAL A 10 -2.53 4.56 -8.50
C VAL A 10 -3.43 5.45 -9.35
N ALA A 11 -4.48 4.86 -9.95
CA ALA A 11 -5.42 5.58 -10.81
C ALA A 11 -6.13 6.75 -10.10
N ASP A 12 -6.46 6.59 -8.82
CA ASP A 12 -7.22 7.57 -8.04
C ASP A 12 -6.34 8.45 -7.14
N ARG A 13 -5.01 8.33 -7.26
CA ARG A 13 -4.01 9.04 -6.44
C ARG A 13 -4.35 9.00 -4.94
N HIS A 14 -4.67 7.80 -4.46
CA HIS A 14 -5.13 7.54 -3.08
C HIS A 14 -4.33 6.41 -2.46
N VAL A 15 -3.81 6.66 -1.25
CA VAL A 15 -3.13 5.63 -0.48
C VAL A 15 -3.83 5.46 0.86
N ARG A 16 -4.20 4.23 1.21
CA ARG A 16 -4.70 3.89 2.55
C ARG A 16 -3.64 3.14 3.32
N VAL A 17 -3.36 3.58 4.53
CA VAL A 17 -2.39 2.99 5.45
C VAL A 17 -3.11 2.53 6.70
N VAL A 18 -2.78 1.33 7.18
CA VAL A 18 -3.33 0.78 8.42
C VAL A 18 -2.16 0.49 9.36
N PRO A 19 -1.97 1.30 10.40
CA PRO A 19 -0.94 1.04 11.40
C PRO A 19 -1.19 -0.25 12.17
N LYS A 20 -0.11 -0.91 12.59
CA LYS A 20 -0.11 -2.00 13.57
C LYS A 20 0.03 -1.44 14.99
N THR A 21 0.89 -0.43 15.13
CA THR A 21 1.12 0.30 16.37
C THR A 21 0.93 1.79 16.13
N ASP A 22 0.67 2.56 17.17
CA ASP A 22 0.59 4.02 17.11
C ASP A 22 1.99 4.70 17.20
N ALA A 23 2.00 6.00 17.51
CA ALA A 23 3.23 6.77 17.68
C ALA A 23 4.00 6.40 18.96
N GLU A 24 3.30 5.96 20.01
CA GLU A 24 3.87 5.55 21.30
C GLU A 24 4.29 4.07 21.30
N GLY A 25 3.91 3.33 20.25
CA GLY A 25 4.24 1.91 20.09
C GLY A 25 3.16 0.97 20.63
N CYS A 26 2.04 1.50 21.11
CA CYS A 26 0.90 0.73 21.57
C CYS A 26 0.14 0.12 20.37
N PRO A 27 -0.57 -1.01 20.54
CA PRO A 27 -1.41 -1.57 19.48
C PRO A 27 -2.41 -0.55 18.94
N PHE A 28 -2.45 -0.36 17.63
CA PHE A 28 -3.34 0.61 17.01
C PHE A 28 -4.78 0.05 16.91
N ALA A 29 -5.74 0.75 17.51
CA ALA A 29 -7.15 0.36 17.57
C ALA A 29 -8.10 1.32 16.83
N GLY A 30 -7.63 1.99 15.76
CA GLY A 30 -8.41 2.94 14.99
C GLY A 30 -8.67 2.51 13.53
N PRO A 31 -9.50 3.28 12.79
CA PRO A 31 -9.58 3.12 11.35
C PRO A 31 -8.23 3.50 10.71
N GLY A 32 -7.88 2.85 9.58
CA GLY A 32 -6.74 3.29 8.77
C GLY A 32 -6.85 4.75 8.35
N VAL A 33 -5.73 5.32 7.89
CA VAL A 33 -5.67 6.68 7.37
C VAL A 33 -5.56 6.70 5.86
N ASP A 34 -6.20 7.70 5.27
CA ASP A 34 -6.16 7.94 3.83
C ASP A 34 -5.23 9.12 3.56
N LEU A 35 -4.18 8.89 2.76
CA LEU A 35 -3.32 9.91 2.21
C LEU A 35 -3.89 10.36 0.86
N ARG A 36 -3.99 11.67 0.67
CA ARG A 36 -4.52 12.34 -0.53
C ARG A 36 -3.61 13.50 -0.93
N GLY A 37 -3.74 13.97 -2.17
CA GLY A 37 -2.96 15.09 -2.69
C GLY A 37 -1.46 14.82 -2.63
N GLU A 38 -0.68 15.80 -2.20
CA GLU A 38 0.78 15.73 -2.16
C GLU A 38 1.31 14.50 -1.39
N ARG A 39 0.71 14.15 -0.25
CA ARG A 39 1.14 12.98 0.54
C ARG A 39 0.90 11.66 -0.21
N ALA A 40 -0.16 11.60 -1.03
CA ALA A 40 -0.38 10.43 -1.88
C ALA A 40 0.65 10.35 -3.00
N GLU A 41 1.00 11.48 -3.62
CA GLU A 41 2.06 11.53 -4.65
C GLU A 41 3.42 11.11 -4.10
N GLN A 42 3.78 11.58 -2.90
CA GLN A 42 5.00 11.18 -2.20
C GLN A 42 5.00 9.67 -1.91
N ALA A 43 3.86 9.13 -1.44
CA ALA A 43 3.70 7.69 -1.21
C ALA A 43 3.82 6.86 -2.49
N LEU A 44 3.19 7.30 -3.59
CA LEU A 44 3.27 6.64 -4.89
C LEU A 44 4.69 6.71 -5.49
N THR A 45 5.39 7.83 -5.28
CA THR A 45 6.80 7.99 -5.66
C THR A 45 7.69 7.03 -4.89
N ALA A 46 7.48 6.90 -3.57
CA ALA A 46 8.21 5.96 -2.73
C ALA A 46 7.92 4.49 -3.11
N ALA A 47 6.76 4.20 -3.71
CA ALA A 47 6.40 2.86 -4.17
C ALA A 47 7.06 2.46 -5.50
N ARG A 48 7.74 3.39 -6.19
CA ARG A 48 8.35 3.13 -7.51
C ARG A 48 9.23 1.87 -7.56
N PRO A 49 10.10 1.57 -6.58
CA PRO A 49 10.89 0.33 -6.60
C PRO A 49 10.03 -0.94 -6.59
N VAL A 50 8.90 -0.93 -5.88
CA VAL A 50 7.97 -2.06 -5.86
C VAL A 50 7.29 -2.23 -7.22
N PHE A 51 6.91 -1.11 -7.87
CA PHE A 51 6.32 -1.12 -9.21
C PHE A 51 7.32 -1.60 -10.27
N GLU A 52 8.56 -1.13 -10.21
CA GLU A 52 9.64 -1.56 -11.10
C GLU A 52 9.91 -3.06 -10.95
N ALA A 53 9.95 -3.57 -9.72
CA ALA A 53 10.10 -5.01 -9.47
C ALA A 53 8.92 -5.82 -10.00
N LEU A 54 7.68 -5.36 -9.81
CA LEU A 54 6.49 -6.01 -10.38
C LEU A 54 6.51 -6.01 -11.92
N ALA A 55 6.89 -4.90 -12.53
CA ALA A 55 7.04 -4.79 -13.99
C ALA A 55 8.16 -5.67 -14.54
N SER A 56 9.18 -6.01 -13.74
CA SER A 56 10.22 -6.95 -14.17
C SER A 56 9.72 -8.39 -14.33
N PHE A 57 8.67 -8.78 -13.60
CA PHE A 57 8.02 -10.08 -13.76
C PHE A 57 7.09 -10.10 -14.97
N GLU A 58 6.50 -8.96 -15.32
CA GLU A 58 5.63 -8.83 -16.49
C GLU A 58 5.80 -7.45 -17.14
N PRO A 59 6.71 -7.33 -18.14
CA PRO A 59 6.97 -6.05 -18.81
C PRO A 59 5.73 -5.48 -19.50
N GLY A 60 5.52 -4.17 -19.37
CA GLY A 60 4.40 -3.47 -20.01
C GLY A 60 3.09 -3.47 -19.22
N VAL A 61 3.03 -4.09 -18.04
CA VAL A 61 1.84 -4.00 -17.18
C VAL A 61 1.68 -2.61 -16.57
N VAL A 62 0.45 -2.13 -16.55
CA VAL A 62 0.07 -0.91 -15.84
C VAL A 62 -0.60 -1.30 -14.53
N ILE A 63 -0.02 -0.91 -13.41
CA ILE A 63 -0.54 -1.22 -12.07
C ILE A 63 -1.64 -0.21 -11.72
N ARG A 64 -2.88 -0.68 -11.59
CA ARG A 64 -4.02 0.12 -11.14
C ARG A 64 -4.04 0.30 -9.64
N SER A 65 -3.81 -0.78 -8.91
CA SER A 65 -3.70 -0.74 -7.45
C SER A 65 -2.80 -1.85 -6.92
N LEU A 66 -2.20 -1.61 -5.76
CA LEU A 66 -1.34 -2.54 -5.04
C LEU A 66 -1.74 -2.55 -3.57
N SER A 67 -1.86 -3.71 -2.95
CA SER A 67 -1.97 -3.81 -1.49
C SER A 67 -1.03 -4.86 -0.93
N PHE A 68 -0.52 -4.58 0.26
CA PHE A 68 0.26 -5.54 1.04
C PHE A 68 -0.33 -5.68 2.43
N ASP A 69 -0.44 -6.92 2.90
CA ASP A 69 -0.81 -7.30 4.27
C ASP A 69 0.36 -8.05 4.89
N PHE A 70 0.99 -7.46 5.92
CA PHE A 70 2.18 -8.02 6.56
C PHE A 70 1.85 -9.18 7.51
N ASP A 71 0.66 -9.23 8.08
CA ASP A 71 0.29 -10.36 8.95
C ASP A 71 -0.02 -11.62 8.11
N ARG A 72 -0.46 -11.44 6.86
CA ARG A 72 -0.73 -12.54 5.91
C ARG A 72 0.40 -12.78 4.90
N GLU A 73 1.45 -11.96 4.94
CA GLU A 73 2.51 -11.91 3.92
C GLU A 73 1.95 -11.95 2.48
N ARG A 74 0.92 -11.14 2.22
CA ARG A 74 0.17 -11.18 0.97
C ARG A 74 0.29 -9.89 0.19
N LEU A 75 0.67 -10.01 -1.07
CA LEU A 75 0.59 -8.94 -2.06
C LEU A 75 -0.58 -9.20 -3.03
N LEU A 76 -1.40 -8.19 -3.24
CA LEU A 76 -2.40 -8.16 -4.32
C LEU A 76 -2.09 -6.99 -5.24
N ALA A 77 -1.93 -7.27 -6.53
CA ALA A 77 -1.81 -6.25 -7.56
C ALA A 77 -3.00 -6.36 -8.52
N THR A 78 -3.70 -5.25 -8.73
CA THR A 78 -4.67 -5.11 -9.81
C THR A 78 -3.97 -4.41 -10.95
N LEU A 79 -3.99 -5.04 -12.11
CA LEU A 79 -3.36 -4.58 -13.33
C LEU A 79 -4.44 -4.14 -14.30
N GLU A 80 -4.19 -3.07 -15.05
CA GLU A 80 -5.06 -2.70 -16.16
C GLU A 80 -5.03 -3.80 -17.24
N PRO A 81 -6.08 -3.90 -18.07
CA PRO A 81 -6.10 -4.88 -19.15
C PRO A 81 -5.00 -4.61 -20.17
N THR A 82 -4.30 -5.67 -20.59
CA THR A 82 -3.28 -5.59 -21.66
C THR A 82 -3.89 -5.59 -23.05
N THR A 83 -5.13 -6.09 -23.19
CA THR A 83 -5.88 -6.15 -24.46
C THR A 83 -7.31 -5.63 -24.27
N PRO A 84 -7.48 -4.34 -23.94
CA PRO A 84 -8.78 -3.78 -23.52
C PRO A 84 -9.89 -3.96 -24.55
N GLU A 85 -9.56 -4.04 -25.85
CA GLU A 85 -10.54 -4.24 -26.93
C GLU A 85 -11.14 -5.65 -26.95
N SER A 86 -10.42 -6.66 -26.42
CA SER A 86 -10.88 -8.05 -26.36
C SER A 86 -11.26 -8.52 -24.96
N ASP A 87 -10.60 -8.02 -23.92
CA ASP A 87 -11.00 -8.20 -22.53
C ASP A 87 -10.74 -6.91 -21.74
N PRO A 88 -11.79 -6.11 -21.43
CA PRO A 88 -11.64 -4.84 -20.73
C PRO A 88 -11.48 -5.01 -19.20
N ARG A 89 -11.45 -6.25 -18.68
CA ARG A 89 -11.47 -6.48 -17.24
C ARG A 89 -10.06 -6.37 -16.63
N PRO A 90 -9.90 -5.62 -15.52
CA PRO A 90 -8.66 -5.62 -14.77
C PRO A 90 -8.32 -7.02 -14.28
N ARG A 91 -7.03 -7.39 -14.34
CA ARG A 91 -6.54 -8.66 -13.82
C ARG A 91 -6.04 -8.49 -12.40
N VAL A 92 -6.39 -9.41 -11.51
CA VAL A 92 -5.88 -9.43 -10.12
C VAL A 92 -4.84 -10.54 -9.99
N VAL A 93 -3.63 -10.16 -9.60
CA VAL A 93 -2.53 -11.06 -9.27
C VAL A 93 -2.40 -11.13 -7.75
N ARG A 94 -2.35 -12.36 -7.22
CA ARG A 94 -2.17 -12.64 -5.80
C ARG A 94 -0.86 -13.39 -5.59
N ILE A 95 -0.02 -12.87 -4.70
CA ILE A 95 1.26 -13.45 -4.34
C ILE A 95 1.28 -13.65 -2.83
N ASP A 96 1.24 -14.91 -2.42
CA ASP A 96 1.19 -15.34 -1.00
C ASP A 96 2.46 -16.11 -0.58
N GLY A 97 3.48 -16.19 -1.45
CA GLY A 97 4.68 -16.97 -1.18
C GLY A 97 5.62 -17.10 -2.38
N GLY A 98 6.66 -17.90 -2.20
CA GLY A 98 7.59 -18.26 -3.27
C GLY A 98 8.64 -17.17 -3.59
N PRO A 99 9.40 -17.36 -4.70
CA PRO A 99 10.48 -16.45 -5.08
C PRO A 99 10.02 -15.01 -5.29
N ALA A 100 8.86 -14.81 -5.93
CA ALA A 100 8.32 -13.47 -6.20
C ALA A 100 8.06 -12.68 -4.91
N LEU A 101 7.43 -13.30 -3.90
CA LEU A 101 7.19 -12.63 -2.62
C LEU A 101 8.52 -12.30 -1.93
N ARG A 102 9.49 -13.22 -1.93
CA ARG A 102 10.81 -12.98 -1.32
C ARG A 102 11.54 -11.79 -1.93
N THR A 103 11.39 -11.57 -3.23
CA THR A 103 11.92 -10.38 -3.92
C THR A 103 11.17 -9.11 -3.53
N LEU A 104 9.84 -9.18 -3.39
CA LEU A 104 9.00 -8.00 -3.14
C LEU A 104 8.93 -7.58 -1.67
N LEU A 105 9.09 -8.52 -0.73
CA LEU A 105 8.92 -8.28 0.70
C LEU A 105 9.86 -7.20 1.27
N PRO A 106 11.18 -7.19 0.97
CA PRO A 106 12.07 -6.11 1.43
C PRO A 106 11.66 -4.74 0.88
N LEU A 107 11.19 -4.68 -0.37
CA LEU A 107 10.73 -3.44 -1.00
C LEU A 107 9.43 -2.94 -0.38
N ALA A 108 8.49 -3.86 -0.08
CA ALA A 108 7.26 -3.56 0.63
C ALA A 108 7.55 -3.07 2.07
N ALA A 109 8.52 -3.67 2.76
CA ALA A 109 8.95 -3.23 4.08
C ALA A 109 9.59 -1.82 4.05
N ALA A 110 10.45 -1.54 3.08
CA ALA A 110 11.02 -0.21 2.88
C ALA A 110 9.92 0.83 2.58
N LEU A 111 8.98 0.49 1.71
CA LEU A 111 7.81 1.34 1.43
C LEU A 111 6.98 1.58 2.70
N ALA A 112 6.74 0.54 3.52
CA ALA A 112 6.00 0.67 4.77
C ALA A 112 6.66 1.68 5.73
N THR A 113 7.99 1.73 5.80
CA THR A 113 8.73 2.75 6.56
C THR A 113 8.42 4.15 6.03
N SER A 114 8.49 4.38 4.72
CA SER A 114 8.14 5.67 4.11
C SER A 114 6.68 6.05 4.35
N LEU A 115 5.75 5.10 4.21
CA LEU A 115 4.33 5.31 4.48
C LEU A 115 4.08 5.65 5.95
N ALA A 116 4.84 5.07 6.87
CA ALA A 116 4.72 5.40 8.28
C ALA A 116 5.07 6.87 8.54
N GLU A 117 6.16 7.38 7.97
CA GLU A 117 6.52 8.80 8.12
C GLU A 117 5.46 9.73 7.52
N LEU A 118 4.91 9.39 6.35
CA LEU A 118 3.86 10.19 5.70
C LEU A 118 2.52 10.16 6.47
N ALA A 119 2.21 9.05 7.14
CA ALA A 119 0.96 8.87 7.86
C ALA A 119 0.97 9.47 9.28
N LYS A 120 2.13 9.59 9.92
CA LYS A 120 2.25 10.14 11.29
C LYS A 120 1.58 11.51 11.47
N PRO A 121 1.84 12.53 10.62
CA PRO A 121 1.18 13.84 10.78
C PRO A 121 -0.34 13.74 10.64
N VAL A 122 -0.83 12.95 9.68
CA VAL A 122 -2.27 12.77 9.43
C VAL A 122 -2.97 12.09 10.62
N LEU A 123 -2.29 11.14 11.25
CA LEU A 123 -2.77 10.50 12.48
C LEU A 123 -2.77 11.46 13.68
N ALA A 124 -1.78 12.34 13.78
CA ALA A 124 -1.69 13.32 14.86
C ALA A 124 -2.74 14.44 14.73
N GLU A 125 -3.11 14.80 13.50
CA GLU A 125 -4.15 15.79 13.18
C GLU A 125 -5.57 15.26 13.42
N ARG A 126 -5.75 13.95 13.65
CA ARG A 126 -7.08 13.41 13.93
C ARG A 126 -7.62 13.95 15.25
N PRO A 127 -8.91 14.29 15.32
CA PRO A 127 -9.60 14.40 16.59
C PRO A 127 -9.35 13.10 17.36
N LYS A 128 -8.82 13.20 18.59
CA LYS A 128 -8.88 12.08 19.52
C LYS A 128 -10.36 11.94 19.81
N ASP A 129 -11.04 10.95 19.22
CA ASP A 129 -12.41 10.66 19.59
C ASP A 129 -12.44 10.50 21.10
N HIS A 130 -13.13 11.42 21.78
CA HIS A 130 -13.42 11.28 23.19
C HIS A 130 -14.17 9.97 23.33
N VAL A 131 -13.57 9.03 24.07
CA VAL A 131 -14.27 7.87 24.59
C VAL A 131 -15.39 8.43 25.45
N GLU A 132 -16.62 8.43 24.96
CA GLU A 132 -17.78 8.58 25.85
C GLU A 132 -17.72 7.39 26.83
N ALA A 133 -17.58 7.76 28.10
CA ALA A 133 -17.49 6.87 29.24
C ALA A 133 -18.82 6.20 29.55
#